data_AF-A0A354A4C9-F1
#
_entry.id   AF-A0A354A4C9-F1
#
_cell.length_a   1.000
_cell.length_b   1.000
_cell.length_c   1.000
_cell.angle_alpha   90.00
_cell.angle_beta   90.00
_cell.angle_gamma   90.00
#
_symmetry.space_group_name_H-M   'P 1'
#
loop_
_entity.id
_entity.type
_entity.pdbx_description
1 polymer ?
#
loop_
_entity_poly.entity_id
_entity_poly.type
_entity_poly.pdbx_seq_one_letter_code
_entity_poly.pdbx_strand_id
1 'polypeptide(L)' 'LDKSVKQYIQLDNEDDLAVLVTMRVNGEDVIANFQGPIVINSRAMKGVQVVLDRPGKSYQEVV' A
#
# COMPACT_ATOMS: atom_id res chain seq x y z
N LEU A 1 3.16 7.78 -1.31
CA LEU A 1 3.71 6.55 -1.92
C LEU A 1 5.13 6.82 -2.35
N ASP A 2 6.06 5.99 -1.89
CA ASP A 2 7.49 6.11 -2.20
C ASP A 2 7.76 5.93 -3.69
N LYS A 3 8.85 6.54 -4.17
CA LYS A 3 9.21 6.55 -5.59
C LYS A 3 9.40 5.13 -6.15
N SER A 4 10.00 4.23 -5.37
CA SER A 4 10.20 2.83 -5.72
C SER A 4 8.87 2.12 -5.98
N VAL A 5 7.87 2.34 -5.11
CA VAL A 5 6.54 1.77 -5.27
C VAL A 5 5.86 2.35 -6.51
N LYS A 6 5.87 3.69 -6.69
CA LYS A 6 5.28 4.33 -7.88
C LYS A 6 5.90 3.80 -9.18
N GLN A 7 7.22 3.63 -9.22
CA GLN A 7 7.92 3.05 -10.37
C GLN A 7 7.55 1.58 -10.62
N TYR A 8 7.46 0.77 -9.55
CA TYR A 8 7.10 -0.65 -9.66
C TYR A 8 5.70 -0.85 -10.27
N ILE A 9 4.70 -0.09 -9.78
CA ILE A 9 3.33 -0.15 -10.32
C ILE A 9 3.11 0.74 -11.56
N GLN A 10 4.15 1.41 -12.06
CA GLN A 10 4.10 2.29 -13.25
C GLN A 10 3.07 3.43 -13.13
N LEU A 11 2.95 4.03 -11.95
CA LEU A 11 1.96 5.08 -11.67
C LEU A 11 2.45 6.46 -12.13
N ASP A 12 2.03 6.87 -13.32
CA ASP A 12 2.31 8.19 -13.90
C ASP A 12 1.21 9.22 -13.58
N ASN A 13 -0.05 8.78 -13.49
CA ASN A 13 -1.21 9.58 -13.11
C ASN A 13 -1.84 9.04 -11.83
N GLU A 14 -2.10 9.90 -10.84
CA GLU A 14 -2.70 9.48 -9.57
C GLU A 14 -4.17 9.09 -9.70
N ASP A 15 -4.89 9.51 -10.75
CA ASP A 15 -6.26 9.06 -11.02
C ASP A 15 -6.35 7.56 -11.32
N ASP A 16 -5.24 6.94 -11.77
CA ASP A 16 -5.17 5.50 -12.03
C ASP A 16 -5.01 4.68 -10.74
N LEU A 17 -4.76 5.33 -9.59
CA LEU A 17 -4.46 4.69 -8.31
C LEU A 17 -5.74 4.26 -7.57
N ALA A 18 -5.87 2.96 -7.32
CA ALA A 18 -6.80 2.41 -6.35
C ALA A 18 -6.04 1.99 -5.08
N VAL A 19 -6.61 2.30 -3.91
CA VAL A 19 -6.10 1.89 -2.61
C VAL A 19 -7.14 0.99 -1.94
N LEU A 20 -6.72 -0.20 -1.54
CA LEU A 20 -7.54 -1.20 -0.86
C LEU A 20 -6.86 -1.59 0.46
N VAL A 21 -7.65 -2.05 1.42
CA VAL A 21 -7.14 -2.64 2.67
C VAL A 21 -7.71 -4.03 2.84
N THR A 22 -6.92 -4.94 3.39
CA THR A 22 -7.43 -6.28 3.74
C THR A 22 -8.21 -6.22 5.04
N MET A 23 -9.39 -6.85 5.04
CA MET A 23 -10.26 -6.93 6.20
C MET A 23 -10.27 -8.35 6.76
N ARG A 24 -10.09 -8.48 8.07
CA ARG A 24 -10.35 -9.72 8.81
C ARG A 24 -11.72 -9.61 9.45
N VAL A 25 -12.61 -10.54 9.12
CA VAL A 25 -13.95 -10.65 9.72
C VAL A 25 -13.95 -11.85 10.66
N ASN A 26 -14.41 -11.66 11.89
CA ASN A 26 -14.57 -12.69 12.91
C ASN A 26 -15.91 -12.50 13.64
N GLY A 27 -16.97 -13.13 13.13
CA GLY A 27 -18.32 -12.84 13.60
C GLY A 27 -18.70 -11.38 13.30
N GLU A 28 -19.04 -10.63 14.33
CA GLU A 28 -19.34 -9.19 14.24
C GLU A 28 -18.09 -8.31 14.28
N ASP A 29 -16.94 -8.86 14.67
CA ASP A 29 -15.68 -8.11 14.71
C ASP A 29 -15.08 -7.98 13.32
N VAL A 30 -14.84 -6.74 12.91
CA VAL A 30 -14.22 -6.41 11.62
C VAL A 30 -12.98 -5.55 11.85
N ILE A 31 -11.82 -6.05 11.43
CA ILE A 31 -10.53 -5.36 11.59
C ILE A 31 -9.93 -5.12 10.20
N ALA A 32 -9.56 -3.88 9.90
CA ALA A 32 -8.88 -3.53 8.66
C ALA A 32 -7.37 -3.34 8.87
N ASN A 33 -6.57 -3.87 7.95
CA ASN A 33 -5.12 -3.69 7.95
C ASN A 33 -4.73 -2.39 7.24
N PHE A 34 -4.78 -1.27 7.98
CA PHE A 34 -4.33 0.04 7.47
C PHE A 34 -2.80 0.16 7.37
N GLN A 35 -2.03 -0.72 8.03
CA GLN A 35 -0.56 -0.72 7.94
C GLN A 35 -0.08 -1.33 6.63
N GLY A 36 -0.86 -2.24 6.05
CA GLY A 36 -0.55 -2.99 4.85
C GLY A 36 -1.55 -2.77 3.70
N PRO A 37 -1.79 -1.53 3.22
CA PRO A 37 -2.69 -1.30 2.10
C PRO A 37 -2.16 -1.97 0.82
N ILE A 38 -3.08 -2.42 -0.01
CA ILE A 38 -2.83 -2.82 -1.39
C ILE A 38 -3.02 -1.59 -2.27
N VAL A 39 -1.98 -1.22 -3.02
CA VAL A 39 -2.04 -0.14 -4.00
C VAL A 39 -1.99 -0.72 -5.39
N ILE A 40 -2.89 -0.26 -6.25
CA ILE A 40 -3.06 -0.79 -7.61
C ILE A 40 -3.07 0.38 -8.57
N ASN A 41 -2.23 0.32 -9.60
CA ASN A 41 -2.42 1.09 -10.81
C ASN A 41 -3.37 0.30 -11.72
N SER A 42 -4.60 0.79 -11.85
CA SER A 42 -5.66 0.15 -12.64
C SER A 42 -5.34 0.15 -14.14
N ARG A 43 -4.76 1.23 -14.66
CA ARG A 43 -4.36 1.35 -16.08
C ARG A 43 -3.27 0.37 -16.46
N ALA A 44 -2.26 0.19 -15.60
CA ALA A 44 -1.14 -0.72 -15.84
C ALA A 44 -1.41 -2.17 -15.41
N MET A 45 -2.54 -2.44 -14.74
CA MET A 45 -2.86 -3.75 -14.15
C MET A 45 -1.77 -4.26 -13.20
N LYS A 46 -1.14 -3.35 -12.44
CA LYS A 46 -0.06 -3.65 -11.50
C LYS A 46 -0.45 -3.25 -10.09
N GLY A 47 -0.24 -4.15 -9.13
CA GLY A 47 -0.50 -3.88 -7.73
C GLY A 47 0.58 -4.46 -6.82
N VAL A 48 0.68 -3.88 -5.62
CA VAL A 48 1.59 -4.33 -4.57
C VAL A 48 0.98 -4.00 -3.20
N GLN A 49 1.24 -4.85 -2.20
CA GLN A 49 0.94 -4.52 -0.81
C GLN A 49 2.12 -3.78 -0.20
N VAL A 50 1.88 -2.58 0.32
CA VAL A 50 2.91 -1.73 0.92
C VAL A 50 2.82 -1.82 2.42
N VAL A 51 3.93 -2.07 3.11
CA VAL A 51 4.03 -1.91 4.56
C VAL A 51 4.41 -0.46 4.83
N LEU A 52 3.48 0.32 5.38
CA LEU A 52 3.74 1.72 5.73
C LEU A 52 4.66 1.78 6.95
N ASP A 53 5.54 2.77 7.01
CA ASP A 53 6.23 3.10 8.25
C ASP A 53 5.29 3.87 9.19
N ARG A 54 5.50 3.71 10.51
CA ARG A 54 4.80 4.56 11.48
C ARG A 54 5.38 5.97 11.43
N PRO A 55 4.55 7.02 11.41
CA PRO A 55 5.05 8.39 11.54
C PRO A 55 5.97 8.50 12.76
N GLY A 56 7.23 8.90 12.54
CA GLY A 56 8.23 9.07 13.61
C GLY A 56 9.23 7.93 13.84
N LYS A 57 9.24 6.87 13.03
CA LYS A 57 10.33 5.88 13.03
C LYS A 57 10.91 5.69 11.63
N SER A 58 12.01 6.39 11.34
CA SER A 58 12.88 6.06 10.21
C SER A 58 13.77 4.88 10.59
N TYR A 59 13.66 3.75 9.89
CA TYR A 59 14.66 2.70 9.98
C TYR A 59 15.91 3.16 9.22
N GLN A 60 17.07 3.14 9.89
CA GLN A 60 18.34 3.19 9.19
C GLN A 60 18.63 1.80 8.62
N GLU A 61 18.98 1.73 7.35
CA GLU A 61 19.56 0.52 6.77
C GLU A 61 20.79 0.13 7.59
N VAL A 62 20.77 -1.08 8.15
CA VAL A 62 21.98 -1.71 8.67
C VAL A 62 22.67 -2.33 7.46
N VAL A 63 23.74 -1.67 7.00
CA VAL A 63 24.68 -2.20 6.00
C VAL A 63 25.50 -3.32 6.60
#